data_AF-A0A859FDD3-F1
#
_entry.id   AF-A0A859FDD3-F1
#
_cell.length_a   1.000
_cell.length_b   1.000
_cell.length_c   1.000
_cell.angle_alpha   90.00
_cell.angle_beta   90.00
_cell.angle_gamma   90.00
#
_symmetry.space_group_name_H-M   'P 1'
#
loop_
_entity.id
_entity.type
_entity.pdbx_description
1 polymer ?
#
loop_
_entity_poly.entity_id
_entity_poly.type
_entity_poly.pdbx_seq_one_letter_code
_entity_poly.pdbx_strand_id
1 'polypeptide(L)'
;MSWILIALFSVSALLFGLSFARKNPYKELERQMENSSIQMMQEIYYLRKKVETLEEELMVPGASAKESNRLSREDVLQMFEDGQSPREIASNTGFDADYIEDLLDGKVKG
;
A
#
# COMPACT_ATOMS: atom_id res chain seq x y z
N MET A 1 31.10 -45.24 51.86
CA MET A 1 31.36 -45.62 50.46
C MET A 1 30.09 -46.00 49.70
N SER A 2 29.27 -46.96 50.15
CA SER A 2 28.04 -47.37 49.42
C SER A 2 26.97 -46.29 49.26
N TRP A 3 26.81 -45.40 50.24
CA TRP A 3 25.84 -44.29 50.19
C TRP A 3 26.15 -43.26 49.10
N ILE A 4 27.42 -43.07 48.77
CA ILE A 4 27.87 -42.19 47.68
C ILE A 4 27.46 -42.76 46.32
N LEU A 5 27.56 -44.07 46.15
CA LEU A 5 27.12 -44.74 44.91
C LEU A 5 25.60 -44.66 44.75
N ILE A 6 24.84 -44.85 45.83
CA ILE A 6 23.37 -44.70 45.82
C ILE A 6 22.96 -43.26 45.49
N ALA A 7 23.64 -42.27 46.08
CA ALA A 7 23.33 -40.86 45.84
C ALA A 7 23.65 -40.47 44.39
N LEU A 8 24.79 -40.91 43.87
CA LEU A 8 25.19 -40.63 42.48
C LEU A 8 24.25 -41.30 41.47
N PHE A 9 23.80 -42.52 41.78
CA PHE A 9 22.81 -43.23 40.96
C PHE A 9 21.44 -42.54 40.98
N SER A 10 20.99 -42.08 42.15
CA SER A 10 19.74 -41.34 42.30
C SER A 10 19.78 -39.99 41.56
N VAL A 11 20.89 -39.25 41.67
CA VAL A 11 21.11 -38.00 40.93
C VAL A 11 21.11 -38.26 39.42
N SER A 12 21.79 -39.32 38.96
CA SER A 12 21.79 -39.71 37.54
C SER A 12 20.37 -40.03 37.03
N ALA A 13 19.60 -40.81 37.80
CA ALA A 13 18.21 -41.15 37.45
C ALA A 13 17.31 -39.90 37.41
N LEU A 14 17.49 -38.97 38.36
CA LEU A 14 16.79 -37.68 38.39
C LEU A 14 17.13 -36.81 37.18
N LEU A 15 18.42 -36.67 36.84
CA LEU A 15 18.87 -35.91 35.67
C LEU A 15 18.38 -36.54 34.37
N PHE A 16 18.36 -37.87 34.28
CA PHE A 16 17.85 -38.59 33.12
C PHE A 16 16.35 -38.36 32.92
N GLY A 17 15.56 -38.43 34.00
CA GLY A 17 14.14 -38.08 33.97
C GLY A 17 13.91 -36.62 33.55
N LEU A 18 14.68 -35.69 34.11
CA LEU A 18 14.62 -34.27 33.74
C LEU A 18 15.06 -33.99 32.29
N SER A 19 15.97 -34.81 31.74
CA SER A 19 16.40 -34.71 30.34
C SER A 19 15.26 -35.01 29.37
N PHE A 20 14.34 -35.90 29.74
CA PHE A 20 13.15 -36.18 28.95
C PHE A 20 12.11 -35.05 29.01
N ALA A 21 12.07 -34.31 30.12
CA ALA A 21 11.21 -33.14 30.28
C ALA A 21 11.66 -31.94 29.43
N ARG A 22 12.93 -31.87 29.00
CA ARG A 22 13.40 -30.90 27.99
C ARG A 22 13.01 -31.30 26.56
N LYS A 23 11.73 -31.65 26.35
CA LYS A 23 11.17 -31.85 25.01
C LYS A 23 11.35 -30.54 24.24
N ASN A 24 12.28 -30.55 23.27
CA ASN A 24 12.79 -29.42 22.48
C ASN A 24 11.76 -28.30 22.24
N PRO A 25 11.76 -27.20 23.04
CA PRO A 25 10.92 -26.04 22.74
C PRO A 25 11.32 -25.38 21.41
N TYR A 26 12.58 -25.58 20.99
CA TYR A 26 13.13 -25.07 19.74
C TYR A 26 12.48 -25.65 18.49
N LYS A 27 12.04 -26.92 18.51
CA LYS A 27 11.54 -27.60 17.31
C LYS A 27 10.10 -27.19 16.96
N GLU A 28 9.31 -26.84 17.96
CA GLU A 28 7.97 -26.30 17.78
C GLU A 28 8.03 -24.81 17.38
N LEU A 29 8.98 -24.07 17.96
CA LEU A 29 9.21 -22.66 17.63
C LEU A 29 9.71 -22.47 16.19
N GLU A 30 10.61 -23.35 15.72
CA GLU A 30 11.10 -23.37 14.35
C GLU A 30 9.96 -23.62 13.34
N ARG A 31 9.04 -24.55 13.65
CA ARG A 31 7.86 -24.82 12.81
C ARG A 31 6.86 -23.66 12.76
N GLN A 32 6.63 -22.98 13.89
CA GLN A 32 5.76 -21.80 13.92
C GLN A 32 6.36 -20.63 13.15
N MET A 33 7.68 -20.46 13.23
CA MET A 33 8.42 -19.47 12.44
C MET A 33 8.35 -19.79 10.95
N GLU A 34 8.52 -21.05 10.55
CA GLU A 34 8.49 -21.46 9.14
C GLU A 34 7.12 -21.22 8.49
N ASN A 35 6.03 -21.61 9.17
CA ASN A 35 4.67 -21.37 8.69
C ASN A 35 4.33 -19.87 8.60
N SER A 36 4.73 -19.08 9.60
CA SER A 36 4.49 -17.63 9.61
C SER A 36 5.32 -16.93 8.53
N SER A 37 6.56 -17.37 8.30
CA SER A 37 7.44 -16.80 7.28
C SER A 37 6.94 -17.10 5.85
N ILE A 38 6.37 -18.29 5.61
CA ILE A 38 5.77 -18.63 4.32
C ILE A 38 4.54 -17.75 4.03
N GLN A 39 3.66 -17.57 5.02
CA GLN A 39 2.48 -16.69 4.87
C GLN A 39 2.89 -15.24 4.61
N MET A 40 3.86 -14.73 5.38
CA MET A 40 4.37 -13.37 5.22
C MET A 40 5.01 -13.14 3.84
N MET A 41 5.73 -14.12 3.31
CA MET A 41 6.28 -14.06 1.94
C MET A 41 5.15 -13.96 0.89
N GLN A 42 4.09 -14.75 1.04
CA GLN A 42 2.94 -14.73 0.14
C GLN A 42 2.19 -13.39 0.21
N GLU A 43 2.02 -12.83 1.41
CA GLU A 43 1.42 -11.50 1.60
C GLU A 43 2.26 -10.39 0.95
N ILE A 44 3.58 -10.40 1.15
CA ILE A 44 4.49 -9.43 0.52
C ILE A 44 4.44 -9.55 -1.00
N TYR A 45 4.39 -10.76 -1.55
CA TYR A 45 4.25 -10.97 -2.99
C TYR A 45 2.96 -10.37 -3.53
N TYR A 46 1.83 -10.64 -2.85
CA TYR A 46 0.54 -10.12 -3.27
C TYR A 46 0.46 -8.58 -3.18
N LEU A 47 1.04 -8.01 -2.11
CA LEU A 47 1.18 -6.55 -1.96
C LEU A 47 2.01 -5.93 -3.09
N ARG A 48 3.17 -6.52 -3.40
CA ARG A 48 4.01 -6.08 -4.52
C ARG A 48 3.25 -6.09 -5.84
N LYS A 49 2.47 -7.13 -6.11
CA LYS A 49 1.68 -7.20 -7.34
C LYS A 49 0.61 -6.11 -7.41
N LYS A 50 -0.08 -5.83 -6.30
CA LYS A 50 -1.05 -4.72 -6.26
C LYS A 50 -0.40 -3.37 -6.49
N VAL A 51 0.75 -3.12 -5.86
CA VAL A 51 1.51 -1.88 -6.06
C VAL A 51 1.96 -1.75 -7.51
N GLU A 52 2.50 -2.81 -8.11
CA GLU A 52 2.89 -2.84 -9.53
C GLU A 52 1.72 -2.51 -10.46
N THR A 53 0.54 -3.11 -10.23
CA THR A 53 -0.66 -2.78 -11.02
C THR A 53 -1.10 -1.33 -10.85
N LEU A 54 -1.05 -0.79 -9.63
CA LEU A 54 -1.35 0.63 -9.37
C LEU A 54 -0.32 1.56 -10.02
N GLU A 55 0.96 1.17 -10.01
CA GLU A 55 2.02 1.90 -10.70
C GLU A 55 1.82 1.85 -12.21
N GLU A 56 1.44 0.71 -12.79
CA GLU A 56 1.10 0.59 -14.21
C GLU A 56 -0.10 1.47 -14.57
N GLU A 57 -1.18 1.45 -13.78
CA GLU A 57 -2.35 2.33 -13.96
C GLU A 57 -1.99 3.82 -13.87
N LEU A 58 -1.12 4.20 -12.93
CA LEU A 58 -0.65 5.57 -12.75
C LEU A 58 0.35 5.99 -13.85
N MET A 59 1.21 5.08 -14.31
CA MET A 59 2.18 5.27 -15.38
C MET A 59 1.52 5.22 -16.77
N VAL A 60 0.25 4.79 -16.91
CA VAL A 60 -0.50 5.03 -18.14
C VAL A 60 -0.58 6.54 -18.34
N PRO A 61 0.08 7.11 -19.37
CA PRO A 61 0.03 8.54 -19.64
C PRO A 61 -1.36 8.86 -20.20
N GLY A 62 -2.34 9.03 -19.31
CA GLY A 62 -3.72 9.24 -19.71
C GLY A 62 -4.79 9.13 -18.63
N ALA A 63 -4.55 8.46 -17.50
CA ALA A 63 -5.64 8.13 -16.57
C ALA A 63 -5.73 8.98 -15.28
N SER A 64 -4.73 9.82 -14.94
CA SER A 64 -4.83 10.62 -13.69
C SER A 64 -4.16 12.00 -13.70
N ALA A 65 -3.81 12.55 -14.87
CA ALA A 65 -3.24 13.91 -14.95
C ALA A 65 -3.92 14.83 -15.97
N LYS A 66 -5.07 14.43 -16.53
CA LYS A 66 -5.78 15.21 -17.56
C LYS A 66 -7.23 15.58 -17.27
N GLU A 67 -7.81 15.19 -16.13
CA GLU A 67 -9.18 15.60 -15.78
C GLU A 67 -9.26 16.66 -14.68
N SER A 68 -8.21 16.90 -13.89
CA SER A 68 -8.22 17.95 -12.86
C SER A 68 -7.82 19.35 -13.37
N ASN A 69 -7.45 19.49 -14.65
CA ASN A 69 -7.01 20.76 -15.23
C ASN A 69 -7.57 21.01 -16.64
N ARG A 70 -8.74 20.44 -16.98
CA ARG A 70 -9.47 20.80 -18.20
C ARG A 70 -10.70 21.56 -17.77
N LEU A 71 -10.73 22.85 -18.11
CA LEU A 71 -11.90 23.67 -17.91
C LEU A 71 -12.93 23.28 -18.98
N SER A 72 -14.07 22.71 -18.56
CA SER A 72 -15.10 22.28 -19.50
C SER A 72 -15.86 23.49 -20.02
N ARG A 73 -16.44 23.37 -21.22
CA ARG A 73 -17.26 24.44 -21.79
C ARG A 73 -18.45 24.76 -20.89
N GLU A 74 -19.03 23.73 -20.28
CA GLU A 74 -20.13 23.83 -19.33
C GLU A 74 -19.73 24.67 -18.11
N ASP A 75 -18.51 24.48 -17.58
CA ASP A 75 -18.00 25.23 -16.42
C ASP A 75 -17.83 26.72 -16.75
N VAL A 76 -17.27 27.03 -17.94
CA VAL A 76 -17.11 28.42 -18.42
C VAL A 76 -18.45 29.10 -18.65
N LEU A 77 -19.43 28.39 -19.23
CA LEU A 77 -20.77 28.91 -19.46
C LEU A 77 -21.47 29.28 -18.16
N GLN A 78 -21.35 28.42 -17.14
CA GLN A 78 -21.94 28.69 -15.83
C GLN A 78 -21.32 29.95 -15.18
N MET A 79 -20.00 30.07 -15.20
CA MET A 79 -19.30 31.25 -14.66
C MET A 79 -19.67 32.55 -15.40
N PHE A 80 -19.87 32.47 -16.72
CA PHE A 80 -20.31 33.60 -17.53
C PHE A 80 -21.76 33.99 -17.25
N GLU A 81 -22.66 33.01 -17.06
CA GLU A 81 -24.04 33.23 -16.63
C GLU A 81 -24.12 33.86 -15.23
N ASP A 82 -23.18 33.52 -14.34
CA ASP A 82 -23.01 34.13 -13.01
C ASP A 82 -22.49 35.58 -13.07
N GLY A 83 -22.25 36.12 -14.27
CA GLY A 83 -21.87 37.50 -14.50
C GLY A 83 -20.35 37.75 -14.50
N GLN A 84 -19.53 36.69 -14.47
CA GLN A 84 -18.08 36.83 -14.56
C GLN A 84 -17.64 37.11 -16.00
N SER A 85 -16.70 38.04 -16.17
CA SER A 85 -16.16 38.32 -17.51
C SER A 85 -15.15 37.25 -17.95
N PRO A 86 -14.96 36.98 -19.26
CA PRO A 86 -14.00 36.00 -19.76
C PRO A 86 -12.57 36.19 -19.22
N ARG A 87 -12.15 37.45 -19.02
CA ARG A 87 -10.84 37.82 -18.45
C ARG A 87 -10.72 37.48 -16.97
N GLU A 88 -11.83 37.57 -16.24
CA GLU A 88 -11.89 37.26 -14.81
C GLU A 88 -11.91 35.75 -14.58
N ILE A 89 -12.62 35.02 -15.44
CA ILE A 89 -12.58 33.55 -15.49
C ILE A 89 -11.15 33.09 -15.78
N ALA A 90 -10.48 33.66 -16.78
CA ALA A 90 -9.09 33.39 -17.12
C ALA A 90 -8.14 33.62 -15.92
N SER A 91 -8.26 34.77 -15.24
CA SER A 91 -7.45 35.08 -14.06
C SER A 91 -7.69 34.12 -12.89
N ASN A 92 -8.93 33.66 -12.69
CA ASN A 92 -9.31 32.79 -11.57
C ASN A 92 -8.97 31.32 -11.84
N THR A 93 -9.04 30.89 -13.09
CA THR A 93 -8.83 29.50 -13.51
C THR A 93 -7.39 29.23 -13.96
N GLY A 94 -6.60 30.28 -14.19
CA GLY A 94 -5.21 30.18 -14.67
C GLY A 94 -5.08 29.86 -16.17
N PHE A 95 -6.18 29.95 -16.93
CA PHE A 95 -6.19 29.78 -18.38
C PHE A 95 -6.09 31.14 -19.09
N ASP A 96 -5.76 31.12 -20.38
CA ASP A 96 -5.68 32.33 -21.19
C ASP A 96 -7.07 32.89 -21.53
N ALA A 97 -7.20 34.21 -21.60
CA ALA A 97 -8.47 34.86 -21.93
C ALA A 97 -8.97 34.46 -23.34
N ASP A 98 -8.06 34.28 -24.29
CA ASP A 98 -8.40 33.86 -25.65
C ASP A 98 -8.92 32.41 -25.66
N TYR A 99 -8.41 31.54 -24.77
CA TYR A 99 -8.88 30.16 -24.61
C TYR A 99 -10.29 30.09 -24.03
N ILE A 100 -10.62 30.96 -23.06
CA ILE A 100 -11.97 31.07 -22.50
C ILE A 100 -12.96 31.58 -23.56
N GLU A 101 -12.56 32.55 -24.38
CA GLU A 101 -13.39 33.07 -25.48
C GLU A 101 -13.65 32.01 -26.55
N ASP A 102 -12.64 31.22 -26.93
CA ASP A 102 -12.78 30.12 -27.89
C ASP A 102 -13.69 28.97 -27.39
N LEU A 103 -13.71 28.73 -26.07
CA LEU A 103 -14.62 27.79 -25.41
C LEU A 103 -16.09 28.29 -25.45
N LEU A 104 -16.31 29.59 -25.19
CA LEU A 104 -17.63 30.21 -25.28
C LEU A 104 -18.18 30.15 -26.72
N ASP A 105 -17.33 30.49 -27.69
CA ASP A 105 -17.67 30.50 -29.14
C ASP A 105 -17.78 29.07 -29.73
N GLY A 106 -17.47 28.04 -28.95
CA GLY A 106 -17.61 26.63 -29.36
C GLY A 106 -16.62 26.21 -30.45
N LYS A 107 -15.54 26.97 -30.64
CA LYS A 107 -14.45 26.66 -31.57
C LYS A 107 -13.56 25.53 -31.06
N VAL A 108 -13.54 25.31 -29.75
CA VAL A 108 -12.77 24.26 -29.07
C VAL A 108 -13.74 23.25 -28.45
N LYS A 109 -13.57 21.96 -28.77
CA LYS A 109 -14.28 20.88 -28.06
C LYS A 109 -13.51 20.57 -26.78
N GLY A 110 -14.16 20.74 -25.62
CA GLY A 110 -13.67 20.34 -24.31
C GLY A 110 -13.21 18.88 -24.29
#